data_AF-A0A117ICV7-F1
#
_entry.id   AF-A0A117ICV7-F1
#
_cell.length_a   1.000
_cell.length_b   1.000
_cell.length_c   1.000
_cell.angle_alpha   90.00
_cell.angle_beta   90.00
_cell.angle_gamma   90.00
#
_symmetry.space_group_name_H-M   'P 1'
#
loop_
_entity.id
_entity.type
_entity.pdbx_description
1 polymer ?
#
loop_
_entity_poly.entity_id
_entity_poly.type
_entity_poly.pdbx_seq_one_letter_code
_entity_poly.pdbx_strand_id
1 'polypeptide(L)'
;MRLTRQQELRQARYYRGLLEAQRAEVDEELARDCELLARHLADDRNRRRMPRLREAIRHKRREQYQIDCLLESLNMRFFRPRPIPLPDHRFTIEIEPKRHGYRVRIHELDQIVTAVSREEAEMTAREHIAVNIGIAISRIAVHVTSGSSTT
;
A
#
# COMPACT_ATOMS: atom_id res chain seq x y z
N MET A 1 12.72 -29.97 -22.53
CA MET A 1 12.12 -29.86 -21.17
C MET A 1 13.09 -29.39 -20.08
N ARG A 2 14.33 -29.91 -19.94
CA ARG A 2 15.28 -29.43 -18.90
C ARG A 2 15.90 -28.05 -19.20
N LEU A 3 16.18 -27.76 -20.47
CA LEU A 3 16.77 -26.48 -20.92
C LEU A 3 15.81 -25.30 -20.73
N THR A 4 14.52 -25.50 -21.03
CA THR A 4 13.48 -24.47 -20.86
C THR A 4 13.31 -24.08 -19.39
N ARG A 5 13.28 -25.05 -18.48
CA ARG A 5 13.23 -24.79 -17.02
C ARG A 5 14.45 -24.02 -16.51
N GLN A 6 15.65 -24.29 -17.04
CA GLN A 6 16.86 -23.53 -16.68
C GLN A 6 16.84 -22.09 -17.20
N GLN A 7 16.31 -21.87 -18.41
CA GLN A 7 16.15 -20.53 -18.97
C GLN A 7 15.13 -19.72 -18.18
N GLU A 8 13.98 -20.30 -17.83
CA GLU A 8 12.96 -19.67 -16.98
C GLU A 8 13.53 -19.26 -15.61
N LEU A 9 14.34 -20.12 -14.99
CA LEU A 9 15.01 -19.78 -13.72
C LEU A 9 16.03 -18.65 -13.84
N ARG A 10 16.76 -18.55 -14.96
CA ARG A 10 17.67 -17.42 -15.21
C ARG A 10 16.88 -16.12 -15.37
N GLN A 11 15.80 -16.16 -16.14
CA GLN A 11 14.93 -15.01 -16.34
C GLN A 11 14.26 -14.57 -15.03
N ALA A 12 13.83 -15.53 -14.19
CA ALA A 12 13.28 -15.24 -12.86
C ALA A 12 14.31 -14.55 -11.95
N ARG A 13 15.59 -14.97 -11.98
CA ARG A 13 16.65 -14.29 -11.22
C ARG A 13 16.88 -12.86 -11.70
N TYR A 14 16.87 -12.66 -13.01
CA TYR A 14 17.01 -11.34 -13.61
C TYR A 14 15.90 -10.39 -13.15
N TYR A 15 14.63 -10.78 -13.33
CA TYR A 15 13.50 -9.93 -12.91
C TYR A 15 13.45 -9.72 -11.42
N ARG A 16 13.84 -10.72 -10.63
CA ARG A 16 13.95 -10.56 -9.18
C ARG A 16 14.93 -9.46 -8.80
N GLY A 17 16.13 -9.47 -9.38
CA GLY A 17 17.13 -8.43 -9.12
C GLY A 17 16.66 -7.04 -9.57
N LEU A 18 15.97 -6.95 -10.71
CA LEU A 18 15.38 -5.69 -11.19
C LEU A 18 14.32 -5.14 -10.22
N LEU A 19 13.40 -6.00 -9.78
CA LEU A 19 12.37 -5.62 -8.82
C LEU A 19 12.95 -5.26 -7.44
N GLU A 20 13.99 -5.98 -6.97
CA GLU A 20 14.69 -5.66 -5.72
C GLU A 20 15.38 -4.29 -5.80
N ALA A 21 16.00 -3.94 -6.93
CA ALA A 21 16.60 -2.62 -7.15
C ALA A 21 15.53 -1.50 -7.17
N GLN A 22 14.46 -1.69 -7.95
CA GLN A 22 13.35 -0.73 -8.00
C GLN A 22 12.70 -0.56 -6.61
N ARG A 23 12.58 -1.64 -5.85
CA ARG A 23 12.04 -1.60 -4.48
C ARG A 23 12.86 -0.71 -3.56
N ALA A 24 14.19 -0.79 -3.66
CA ALA A 24 15.11 0.02 -2.87
C ALA A 24 15.03 1.51 -3.23
N GLU A 25 14.94 1.85 -4.52
CA GLU A 25 14.73 3.24 -4.96
C GLU A 25 13.43 3.83 -4.39
N VAL A 26 12.35 3.06 -4.41
CA VAL A 26 11.06 3.45 -3.82
C VAL A 26 11.16 3.62 -2.31
N ASP A 27 11.91 2.77 -1.60
CA ASP A 27 12.12 2.90 -0.15
C ASP A 27 12.90 4.17 0.21
N GLU A 28 13.94 4.51 -0.54
CA GLU A 28 14.70 5.74 -0.32
C GLU A 28 13.84 6.99 -0.55
N GLU A 29 13.01 7.01 -1.60
CA GLU A 29 12.09 8.10 -1.87
C GLU A 29 11.02 8.24 -0.78
N LEU A 30 10.41 7.12 -0.37
CA LEU A 30 9.46 7.09 0.72
C LEU A 30 10.06 7.58 2.03
N ALA A 31 11.30 7.19 2.36
CA ALA A 31 11.98 7.65 3.56
C ALA A 31 12.14 9.18 3.58
N ARG A 32 12.59 9.75 2.46
CA ARG A 32 12.73 11.22 2.31
C ARG A 32 11.39 11.94 2.44
N ASP A 33 10.35 11.46 1.75
CA ASP A 33 9.04 12.12 1.76
C ASP A 33 8.32 11.97 3.11
N CYS A 34 8.43 10.82 3.76
CA CYS A 34 7.87 10.62 5.10
C CYS A 34 8.55 11.53 6.13
N GLU A 35 9.88 11.69 6.05
CA GLU A 35 10.61 12.61 6.92
C GLU A 35 10.18 14.06 6.67
N LEU A 36 10.05 14.47 5.41
CA LEU A 36 9.55 15.79 5.04
C LEU A 36 8.12 16.01 5.56
N LEU A 37 7.26 14.99 5.49
CA LEU A 37 5.90 15.07 6.02
C LEU A 37 5.90 15.25 7.53
N ALA A 38 6.75 14.51 8.26
CA ALA A 38 6.89 14.65 9.71
C ALA A 38 7.36 16.06 10.11
N ARG A 39 8.32 16.63 9.38
CA ARG A 39 8.77 18.03 9.59
C ARG A 39 7.65 19.03 9.34
N HIS A 40 6.86 18.85 8.27
CA HIS A 40 5.72 19.72 7.99
C HIS A 40 4.58 19.58 9.01
N LEU A 41 4.39 18.40 9.62
CA LEU A 41 3.41 18.22 10.69
C LEU A 41 3.81 18.97 11.97
N ALA A 42 5.11 19.14 12.22
CA ALA A 42 5.62 19.91 13.34
C ALA A 42 5.59 21.44 13.09
N ASP A 43 5.53 21.89 11.84
CA ASP A 43 5.54 23.31 11.46
C ASP A 43 4.26 23.72 10.72
N ASP A 44 3.36 24.40 11.44
CA ASP A 44 2.04 24.83 10.96
C ASP A 44 2.07 25.74 9.71
N ARG A 45 3.23 26.31 9.35
CA ARG A 45 3.38 27.21 8.20
C ARG A 45 3.23 26.51 6.85
N ASN A 46 3.42 25.19 6.78
CA ASN A 46 3.53 24.46 5.52
C ASN A 46 2.26 23.69 5.09
N ARG A 47 1.11 23.97 5.72
CA ARG A 47 -0.18 23.29 5.45
C ARG A 47 -0.61 23.27 3.97
N ARG A 48 -0.22 24.26 3.17
CA ARG A 48 -0.59 24.34 1.74
C ARG A 48 0.04 23.23 0.86
N ARG A 49 1.24 22.75 1.21
CA ARG A 49 1.96 21.72 0.41
C ARG A 49 1.68 20.30 0.89
N MET A 50 1.16 20.15 2.11
CA MET A 50 0.89 18.85 2.74
C MET A 50 -0.02 17.92 1.93
N PRO A 51 -1.11 18.38 1.29
CA PRO A 51 -1.97 17.48 0.52
C PRO A 51 -1.22 16.79 -0.63
N ARG A 52 -0.41 17.56 -1.38
CA ARG A 52 0.40 17.03 -2.50
C ARG A 52 1.45 16.04 -2.01
N LEU A 53 2.10 16.33 -0.89
CA LEU A 53 3.09 15.41 -0.30
C LEU A 53 2.44 14.09 0.16
N ARG A 54 1.29 14.16 0.82
CA ARG A 54 0.54 12.96 1.22
C ARG A 54 0.10 12.13 0.02
N GLU A 55 -0.29 12.78 -1.07
CA GLU A 55 -0.65 12.12 -2.32
C GLU A 55 0.56 11.47 -3.01
N ALA A 56 1.71 12.13 -3.04
CA ALA A 56 2.96 11.56 -3.54
C ALA A 56 3.37 10.30 -2.74
N ILE A 57 3.36 10.39 -1.40
CA ILE A 57 3.63 9.23 -0.53
C ILE A 57 2.61 8.12 -0.78
N ARG A 58 1.33 8.45 -0.98
CA ARG A 58 0.30 7.46 -1.29
C ARG A 58 0.62 6.69 -2.56
N HIS A 59 0.93 7.40 -3.65
CA HIS A 59 1.29 6.77 -4.92
C HIS A 59 2.53 5.89 -4.77
N LYS A 60 3.55 6.37 -4.05
CA LYS A 60 4.78 5.61 -3.82
C LYS A 60 4.57 4.38 -2.93
N ARG A 61 3.70 4.45 -1.92
CA ARG A 61 3.31 3.28 -1.11
C ARG A 61 2.58 2.24 -1.95
N ARG A 62 1.74 2.67 -2.90
CA ARG A 62 1.07 1.76 -3.85
C ARG A 62 2.08 1.09 -4.78
N GLU A 63 3.04 1.83 -5.30
CA GLU A 63 4.14 1.28 -6.11
C GLU A 63 4.94 0.23 -5.33
N GLN A 64 5.36 0.57 -4.11
CA GLN A 64 6.01 -0.36 -3.18
C GLN A 64 5.21 -1.66 -3.00
N TYR A 65 3.90 -1.55 -2.77
CA TYR A 65 3.04 -2.72 -2.60
C TYR A 65 2.93 -3.58 -3.86
N GLN A 66 2.83 -2.97 -5.04
CA GLN A 66 2.80 -3.70 -6.31
C GLN A 66 4.09 -4.48 -6.55
N ILE A 67 5.25 -3.87 -6.27
CA ILE A 67 6.55 -4.54 -6.36
C ILE A 67 6.63 -5.70 -5.37
N ASP A 68 6.17 -5.50 -4.13
CA ASP A 68 6.12 -6.56 -3.11
C ASP A 68 5.29 -7.76 -3.59
N CYS A 69 4.10 -7.54 -4.15
CA CYS A 69 3.26 -8.60 -4.71
C CYS A 69 3.92 -9.34 -5.90
N LEU A 70 4.64 -8.62 -6.77
CA LEU A 70 5.37 -9.22 -7.89
C LEU A 70 6.54 -10.08 -7.41
N LEU A 71 7.32 -9.57 -6.46
CA LEU A 71 8.41 -10.31 -5.82
C LEU A 71 7.89 -11.57 -5.13
N GLU A 72 6.75 -11.48 -4.42
CA GLU A 72 6.09 -12.61 -3.79
C GLU A 72 5.69 -13.66 -4.82
N SER A 73 4.96 -13.26 -5.86
CA SER A 73 4.50 -14.16 -6.93
C SER A 73 5.68 -14.87 -7.61
N LEU A 74 6.77 -14.14 -7.85
CA LEU A 74 7.99 -14.67 -8.45
C LEU A 74 8.70 -15.67 -7.50
N ASN A 75 8.77 -15.35 -6.20
CA ASN A 75 9.36 -16.22 -5.19
C ASN A 75 8.56 -17.50 -4.98
N MET A 76 7.23 -17.42 -4.95
CA MET A 76 6.35 -18.59 -4.84
C MET A 76 6.49 -19.55 -6.02
N ARG A 77 6.66 -19.01 -7.24
CA ARG A 77 6.70 -19.82 -8.46
C ARG A 77 8.07 -20.44 -8.74
N PHE A 78 9.15 -19.70 -8.55
CA PHE A 78 10.49 -20.09 -9.03
C PHE A 78 11.51 -20.33 -7.93
N PHE A 79 11.25 -19.85 -6.71
CA PHE A 79 12.19 -19.90 -5.60
C PHE A 79 11.53 -20.59 -4.40
N ARG A 80 12.22 -20.58 -3.25
CA ARG A 80 11.59 -21.04 -2.01
C ARG A 80 10.69 -19.93 -1.47
N PRO A 81 9.45 -20.24 -1.08
CA PRO A 81 8.62 -19.33 -0.31
C PRO A 81 9.39 -18.84 0.91
N ARG A 82 9.45 -17.52 1.11
CA ARG A 82 9.82 -16.96 2.40
C ARG A 82 8.54 -16.84 3.23
N PRO A 83 8.58 -17.12 4.55
CA PRO A 83 7.42 -16.88 5.40
C PRO A 83 7.03 -15.41 5.28
N ILE A 84 5.75 -15.20 4.96
CA ILE A 84 5.18 -13.86 4.80
C ILE A 84 5.05 -13.25 6.20
N PRO A 85 5.62 -12.06 6.47
CA PRO A 85 5.32 -11.37 7.71
C PRO A 85 3.82 -11.06 7.74
N LEU A 86 3.15 -11.53 8.79
CA LEU A 86 1.74 -11.22 8.99
C LEU A 86 1.58 -9.70 9.15
N PRO A 87 0.45 -9.12 8.71
CA PRO A 87 0.16 -7.72 8.96
C PRO A 87 0.23 -7.43 10.46
N ASP A 88 0.92 -6.36 10.85
CA ASP A 88 1.06 -6.00 12.26
C ASP A 88 -0.18 -5.33 12.81
N HIS A 89 -0.98 -4.72 11.92
CA HIS A 89 -2.14 -3.93 12.28
C HIS A 89 -3.36 -4.34 11.46
N ARG A 90 -4.49 -4.45 12.16
CA ARG A 90 -5.79 -4.71 11.56
C ARG A 90 -6.68 -3.51 11.81
N PHE A 91 -7.27 -3.00 10.73
CA PHE A 91 -8.20 -1.88 10.74
C PHE A 91 -9.56 -2.34 10.29
N THR A 92 -10.59 -1.75 10.88
CA THR A 92 -11.98 -1.98 10.54
C THR A 92 -12.43 -0.86 9.63
N ILE A 93 -13.05 -1.22 8.51
CA ILE A 93 -13.58 -0.25 7.56
C ILE A 93 -15.04 -0.52 7.22
N GLU A 94 -15.81 0.55 7.12
CA GLU A 94 -17.17 0.53 6.57
C GLU A 94 -17.16 1.19 5.19
N ILE A 95 -17.85 0.57 4.25
CA ILE A 95 -17.92 1.05 2.87
C ILE A 95 -19.38 1.33 2.51
N GLU A 96 -19.68 2.60 2.27
CA GLU A 96 -21.02 3.07 1.94
C GLU A 96 -21.04 3.65 0.51
N PRO A 97 -22.01 3.27 -0.33
CA PRO A 97 -22.17 3.89 -1.65
C PRO A 97 -22.58 5.37 -1.50
N LYS A 98 -22.07 6.23 -2.40
CA LYS A 98 -22.45 7.64 -2.55
C LYS A 98 -22.83 7.93 -4.00
N ARG A 99 -23.40 9.13 -4.25
CA ARG A 99 -23.77 9.59 -5.59
C ARG A 99 -22.62 9.52 -6.62
N HIS A 100 -21.37 9.73 -6.16
CA HIS A 100 -20.17 9.70 -7.00
C HIS A 100 -19.05 8.93 -6.30
N GLY A 101 -19.18 7.59 -6.27
CA GLY A 101 -18.18 6.68 -5.70
C GLY A 101 -18.59 6.12 -4.33
N TYR A 102 -17.61 5.81 -3.50
CA TYR A 102 -17.80 5.14 -2.22
C TYR A 102 -17.15 5.92 -1.09
N ARG A 103 -17.85 6.02 0.03
CA ARG A 103 -17.29 6.50 1.29
C ARG A 103 -16.68 5.33 2.02
N VAL A 104 -15.45 5.49 2.50
CA VAL A 104 -14.78 4.50 3.33
C VAL A 104 -14.49 5.13 4.69
N ARG A 105 -15.12 4.64 5.74
CA ARG A 105 -14.87 5.04 7.13
C ARG A 105 -13.83 4.09 7.73
N ILE A 106 -12.78 4.63 8.32
CA ILE A 106 -11.74 3.88 9.03
C ILE A 106 -11.94 4.15 10.53
N HIS A 107 -12.39 3.14 11.27
CA HIS A 107 -12.86 3.33 12.65
C HIS A 107 -11.75 3.74 13.60
N GLU A 108 -10.60 3.06 13.53
CA GLU A 108 -9.50 3.25 14.47
C GLU A 108 -8.82 4.62 14.31
N LEU A 109 -9.04 5.29 13.18
CA LEU A 109 -8.51 6.63 12.90
C LEU A 109 -9.58 7.73 13.01
N ASP A 110 -10.85 7.38 13.20
CA ASP A 110 -12.02 8.26 13.03
C ASP A 110 -11.94 9.12 11.76
N GLN A 111 -11.52 8.50 10.67
CA GLN A 111 -11.28 9.17 9.39
C GLN A 111 -12.18 8.63 8.30
N ILE A 112 -12.48 9.50 7.32
CA ILE A 112 -13.30 9.16 6.17
C ILE A 112 -12.53 9.52 4.91
N VAL A 113 -12.47 8.58 3.97
CA VAL A 113 -11.94 8.79 2.63
C VAL A 113 -12.97 8.43 1.57
N THR A 114 -12.72 8.89 0.34
CA THR A 114 -13.56 8.61 -0.82
C THR A 114 -12.78 7.74 -1.80
N ALA A 115 -13.40 6.67 -2.26
CA ALA A 115 -12.90 5.81 -3.32
C ALA A 115 -13.77 5.94 -4.57
N VAL A 116 -13.19 5.78 -5.75
CA VAL A 116 -13.90 5.92 -7.03
C VAL A 116 -14.82 4.72 -7.27
N SER A 117 -14.36 3.52 -6.91
CA SER A 117 -15.10 2.27 -7.04
C SER A 117 -15.06 1.42 -5.77
N ARG A 118 -15.91 0.39 -5.68
CA ARG A 118 -15.96 -0.52 -4.53
C ARG A 118 -14.70 -1.39 -4.46
N GLU A 119 -14.19 -1.77 -5.62
CA GLU A 119 -12.98 -2.58 -5.79
C GLU A 119 -11.74 -1.83 -5.31
N GLU A 120 -11.72 -0.51 -5.49
CA GLU A 120 -10.61 0.34 -5.01
C GLU A 120 -10.72 0.69 -3.52
N ALA A 121 -11.90 0.61 -2.92
CA ALA A 121 -12.18 1.10 -1.57
C ALA A 121 -11.21 0.55 -0.50
N GLU A 122 -10.92 -0.75 -0.55
CA GLU A 122 -9.99 -1.37 0.41
C GLU A 122 -8.56 -0.90 0.21
N MET A 123 -8.12 -0.78 -1.04
CA MET A 123 -6.78 -0.27 -1.35
C MET A 123 -6.66 1.20 -0.94
N THR A 124 -7.67 2.03 -1.26
CA THR A 124 -7.73 3.44 -0.84
C THR A 124 -7.66 3.59 0.68
N ALA A 125 -8.32 2.70 1.43
CA ALA A 125 -8.21 2.69 2.89
C ALA A 125 -6.79 2.36 3.35
N ARG A 126 -6.19 1.27 2.84
CA ARG A 126 -4.82 0.88 3.21
C ARG A 126 -3.80 1.95 2.87
N GLU A 127 -3.92 2.55 1.69
CA GLU A 127 -3.15 3.71 1.25
C GLU A 127 -3.27 4.88 2.23
N HIS A 128 -4.49 5.22 2.65
CA HIS A 128 -4.71 6.31 3.60
C HIS A 128 -4.12 6.01 4.99
N ILE A 129 -4.31 4.79 5.48
CA ILE A 129 -3.77 4.32 6.75
C ILE A 129 -2.24 4.38 6.69
N ALA A 130 -1.62 3.81 5.65
CA ALA A 130 -0.17 3.78 5.45
C ALA A 130 0.46 5.18 5.56
N VAL A 131 -0.16 6.19 4.96
CA VAL A 131 0.32 7.58 5.05
C VAL A 131 0.13 8.16 6.47
N ASN A 132 -1.01 7.91 7.12
CA ASN A 132 -1.29 8.49 8.43
C ASN A 132 -0.41 7.93 9.55
N ILE A 133 -0.14 6.62 9.53
CA ILE A 133 0.65 5.95 10.59
C ILE A 133 2.09 5.64 10.16
N GLY A 134 2.47 5.97 8.92
CA GLY A 134 3.86 5.89 8.46
C GLY A 134 4.40 4.48 8.20
N ILE A 135 3.53 3.50 7.91
CA ILE A 135 3.93 2.10 7.67
C ILE A 135 3.66 1.65 6.23
N ALA A 136 4.22 0.50 5.85
CA ALA A 136 4.00 -0.09 4.52
C ALA A 136 2.59 -0.70 4.39
N ILE A 137 2.01 -0.66 3.18
CA ILE A 137 0.68 -1.23 2.89
C ILE A 137 0.63 -2.73 3.19
N SER A 138 1.71 -3.46 2.93
CA SER A 138 1.82 -4.90 3.21
C SER A 138 1.68 -5.24 4.70
N ARG A 139 1.90 -4.27 5.59
CA ARG A 139 1.77 -4.42 7.05
C ARG A 139 0.37 -4.09 7.57
N ILE A 140 -0.56 -3.71 6.69
CA ILE A 140 -1.92 -3.28 7.02
C ILE A 140 -2.93 -4.30 6.53
N ALA A 141 -3.65 -4.92 7.46
CA ALA A 141 -4.87 -5.65 7.18
C ALA A 141 -6.08 -4.71 7.33
N VAL A 142 -7.05 -4.84 6.43
CA VAL A 142 -8.37 -4.19 6.56
C VAL A 142 -9.44 -5.26 6.61
N HIS A 143 -10.43 -5.05 7.48
CA HIS A 143 -11.60 -5.88 7.61
C HIS A 143 -12.84 -5.04 7.32
N VAL A 144 -13.58 -5.42 6.27
CA VAL A 144 -14.80 -4.72 5.89
C VAL A 144 -15.94 -5.18 6.78
N THR A 145 -16.58 -4.25 7.48
CA THR A 145 -17.86 -4.46 8.14
C THR A 145 -18.99 -3.95 7.25
N SER A 146 -20.08 -4.71 7.19
CA SER A 146 -21.33 -4.22 6.62
C SER A 146 -21.82 -3.11 7.53
N GLY A 147 -21.89 -1.87 7.04
CA GLY A 147 -22.52 -0.78 7.78
C GLY A 147 -23.93 -1.23 8.17
N SER A 148 -24.28 -1.14 9.45
CA SER A 148 -25.62 -1.48 9.93
C SER A 148 -26.62 -0.65 9.13
N SER A 149 -27.35 -1.31 8.23
CA SER A 149 -28.52 -0.71 7.59
C SER A 149 -29.58 -0.62 8.67
N THR A 150 -29.55 0.46 9.45
CA THR A 150 -30.71 0.87 10.24
C THR A 150 -31.77 1.32 9.24
N THR A 151 -32.67 0.39 8.92
CA THR A 151 -33.99 0.64 8.34
C THR A 151 -34.79 1.60 9.18
#